data_AF-A0A7W1C0P9-F1
#
_entry.id   AF-A0A7W1C0P9-F1
#
_cell.length_a   1.000
_cell.length_b   1.000
_cell.length_c   1.000
_cell.angle_alpha   90.00
_cell.angle_beta   90.00
_cell.angle_gamma   90.00
#
_symmetry.space_group_name_H-M   'P 1'
#
loop_
_entity.id
_entity.type
_entity.pdbx_description
1 polymer ?
#
loop_
_entity_poly.entity_id
_entity_poly.type
_entity_poly.pdbx_seq_one_letter_code
_entity_poly.pdbx_strand_id
1 'polypeptide(L)'
;VRRVTQDNKGKRTAGIDGKTALTQTERIELVKTLNLKLKGKPLRRVWIPKPGSEEKRPLGIPTIADRALQALVTMALEPEWEAKFEPNSYGFRPGRSCHDAIEAIFTAIHYTPKYVLDADIAKCFDRINHQALLHR
;
A
#
# COMPACT_ATOMS: atom_id res chain seq x y z
N VAL A 1 -6.72 -8.17 11.55
CA VAL A 1 -5.61 -8.65 12.43
C VAL A 1 -4.84 -9.83 11.84
N ARG A 2 -5.47 -10.98 11.54
CA ARG A 2 -4.78 -12.17 10.96
C ARG A 2 -3.86 -11.82 9.78
N ARG A 3 -4.40 -11.15 8.75
CA ARG A 3 -3.66 -10.69 7.56
C ARG A 3 -2.31 -10.04 7.92
N VAL A 4 -2.32 -9.11 8.87
CA VAL A 4 -1.12 -8.35 9.29
C VAL A 4 -0.14 -9.19 10.12
N THR A 5 -0.66 -9.99 11.04
CA THR A 5 0.17 -10.72 12.03
C THR A 5 0.67 -12.09 11.55
N GLN A 6 0.02 -12.69 10.56
CA GLN A 6 0.25 -14.08 10.16
C GLN A 6 0.51 -14.25 8.66
N ASP A 7 -0.24 -13.55 7.81
CA ASP A 7 -0.21 -13.83 6.36
C ASP A 7 0.81 -12.94 5.62
N ASN A 8 0.91 -11.66 6.00
CA ASN A 8 1.77 -10.68 5.34
C ASN A 8 3.27 -11.02 5.48
N LYS A 9 4.05 -10.79 4.40
CA LYS A 9 5.52 -10.93 4.41
C LYS A 9 6.20 -10.04 5.47
N GLY A 10 5.68 -8.83 5.68
CA GLY A 10 6.16 -7.88 6.68
C GLY A 10 5.72 -8.14 8.13
N LYS A 11 5.12 -9.30 8.44
CA LYS A 11 4.55 -9.59 9.77
C LYS A 11 5.55 -9.48 10.93
N ARG A 12 6.85 -9.71 10.68
CA ARG A 12 7.91 -9.64 11.70
C ARG A 12 8.55 -8.25 11.86
N THR A 13 8.08 -7.25 11.12
CA THR A 13 8.65 -5.90 11.18
C THR A 13 8.02 -5.11 12.31
N ALA A 14 8.82 -4.63 13.26
CA ALA A 14 8.35 -3.79 14.35
C ALA A 14 8.13 -2.34 13.93
N GLY A 15 7.10 -1.71 14.49
CA GLY A 15 6.91 -0.26 14.46
C GLY A 15 7.77 0.44 15.51
N ILE A 16 7.37 1.64 15.92
CA ILE A 16 8.07 2.42 16.95
C ILE A 16 7.95 1.80 18.36
N ASP A 17 6.95 0.94 18.57
CA ASP A 17 6.68 0.22 19.81
C ASP A 17 7.51 -1.06 19.99
N GLY A 18 8.37 -1.40 19.03
CA GLY A 18 9.26 -2.56 19.10
C GLY A 18 8.58 -3.93 18.98
N LYS A 19 7.24 -4.01 18.93
CA LYS A 19 6.50 -5.27 18.83
C LYS A 19 6.62 -5.87 17.43
N THR A 20 7.24 -7.05 17.32
CA THR A 20 7.42 -7.81 16.06
C THR A 20 6.39 -8.91 15.88
N ALA A 21 5.78 -9.40 16.95
CA ALA A 21 4.77 -10.45 16.94
C ALA A 21 3.81 -10.26 18.11
N LEU A 22 2.62 -10.84 17.99
CA LEU A 22 1.61 -10.89 19.05
C LEU A 22 1.33 -12.35 19.41
N THR A 23 1.08 -12.61 20.68
CA THR A 23 0.50 -13.87 21.18
C THR A 23 -0.96 -14.01 20.75
N GLN A 24 -1.58 -15.18 20.97
CA GLN A 24 -2.98 -15.39 20.62
C GLN A 24 -3.92 -14.47 21.41
N THR A 25 -3.67 -14.32 22.72
CA THR A 25 -4.44 -13.44 23.61
C THR A 25 -4.37 -11.98 23.16
N GLU A 26 -3.16 -11.48 22.88
CA GLU A 26 -2.96 -10.11 22.38
C GLU A 26 -3.65 -9.87 21.03
N ARG A 27 -3.74 -10.87 20.15
CA ARG A 27 -4.47 -10.73 18.89
C ARG A 27 -5.96 -10.56 19.12
N ILE A 28 -6.54 -11.33 20.05
CA ILE A 28 -7.97 -11.23 20.40
C ILE A 28 -8.26 -9.86 21.01
N GLU A 29 -7.39 -9.40 21.91
CA GLU A 29 -7.48 -8.07 22.51
C GLU A 29 -7.37 -6.96 21.46
N LEU A 30 -6.44 -7.08 20.52
CA LEU A 30 -6.32 -6.13 19.41
C LEU A 30 -7.60 -6.07 18.56
N VAL A 31 -8.26 -7.20 18.32
CA VAL A 31 -9.56 -7.20 17.60
C VAL A 31 -10.61 -6.42 18.39
N LYS A 32 -10.69 -6.62 19.71
CA LYS A 32 -11.68 -5.94 20.58
C LYS A 32 -11.44 -4.42 20.68
N THR A 33 -10.19 -4.00 20.60
CA THR A 33 -9.78 -2.60 20.78
C THR A 33 -9.68 -1.83 19.46
N LEU A 34 -9.76 -2.49 18.31
CA LEU A 34 -9.63 -1.87 17.01
C LEU A 34 -10.80 -0.91 16.75
N ASN A 35 -10.50 0.37 16.56
CA ASN A 35 -11.50 1.40 16.31
C ASN A 35 -10.97 2.44 15.30
N LEU A 36 -11.81 2.86 14.36
CA LEU A 36 -11.51 3.88 13.34
C LEU A 36 -11.20 5.27 13.94
N LYS A 37 -11.63 5.53 15.18
CA LYS A 37 -11.34 6.80 15.89
C LYS A 37 -9.96 6.84 16.55
N LEU A 38 -9.18 5.76 16.47
CA LEU A 38 -7.84 5.73 17.06
C LEU A 38 -6.89 6.67 16.30
N LYS A 39 -6.21 7.54 17.04
CA LYS A 39 -5.13 8.36 16.48
C LYS A 39 -3.91 7.48 16.21
N GLY A 40 -3.44 7.48 14.96
CA GLY A 40 -2.27 6.71 14.57
C GLY A 40 -1.00 7.15 15.31
N LYS A 41 -0.12 6.18 15.60
CA LYS A 41 1.19 6.45 16.21
C LYS A 41 2.20 6.93 15.16
N PRO A 42 3.28 7.63 15.57
CA PRO A 42 4.39 7.97 14.68
C PRO A 42 4.99 6.73 14.01
N LEU A 43 5.38 6.88 12.75
CA LEU A 43 6.02 5.83 11.96
C LEU A 43 7.49 5.66 12.37
N ARG A 44 7.98 4.42 12.44
CA ARG A 44 9.42 4.15 12.57
C ARG A 44 10.09 4.24 11.20
N ARG A 45 11.07 5.13 11.04
CA ARG A 45 11.76 5.36 9.76
C ARG A 45 12.94 4.40 9.60
N VAL A 46 13.03 3.76 8.44
CA VAL A 46 14.14 2.90 8.03
C VAL A 46 14.59 3.31 6.63
N TRP A 47 15.89 3.38 6.41
CA TRP A 47 16.45 3.68 5.09
C TRP A 47 16.72 2.40 4.33
N ILE A 48 16.16 2.27 3.13
CA ILE A 48 16.40 1.13 2.24
C ILE A 48 17.04 1.62 0.94
N PRO A 49 17.98 0.86 0.36
CA PRO A 49 18.62 1.24 -0.89
C PRO A 49 17.59 1.28 -2.02
N LYS A 50 17.74 2.25 -2.93
CA LYS A 50 16.99 2.30 -4.17
C LYS A 50 17.65 1.35 -5.18
N PRO A 51 16.92 0.40 -5.79
CA PRO A 51 17.49 -0.48 -6.80
C PRO A 51 18.14 0.35 -7.93
N GLY A 52 19.40 0.07 -8.25
CA GLY A 52 20.13 0.75 -9.33
C GLY A 52 20.61 2.18 -9.01
N SER A 53 20.64 2.61 -7.75
CA SER A 53 21.12 3.94 -7.33
C SER A 53 21.81 3.90 -5.96
N GLU A 54 22.74 4.82 -5.71
CA GLU A 54 23.34 5.03 -4.38
C GLU A 54 22.37 5.70 -3.39
N GLU A 55 21.27 6.25 -3.88
CA GLU A 55 20.24 6.90 -3.07
C GLU A 55 19.52 5.90 -2.16
N LYS A 56 19.19 6.35 -0.94
CA LYS A 56 18.33 5.60 -0.01
C LYS A 56 16.93 6.22 -0.02
N ARG A 57 15.90 5.37 -0.09
CA ARG A 57 14.51 5.80 0.13
C ARG A 57 14.08 5.56 1.57
N PRO A 58 13.33 6.49 2.19
CA PRO A 58 12.80 6.29 3.52
C PRO A 58 11.58 5.36 3.47
N LEU A 59 11.52 4.39 4.38
CA LEU A 59 10.36 3.54 4.63
C LEU A 59 9.81 3.84 6.02
N GLY A 60 8.54 4.25 6.09
CA GLY A 60 7.81 4.40 7.34
C GLY A 60 7.12 3.10 7.73
N ILE A 61 7.46 2.55 8.89
CA ILE A 61 6.90 1.30 9.39
C ILE A 61 5.92 1.62 10.53
N PRO A 62 4.60 1.40 10.33
CA PRO A 62 3.61 1.58 11.39
C PRO A 62 3.67 0.47 12.44
N THR A 63 3.01 0.67 13.58
CA THR A 63 2.84 -0.38 14.59
C THR A 63 1.95 -1.52 14.07
N ILE A 64 1.92 -2.67 14.76
CA ILE A 64 1.01 -3.77 14.39
C ILE A 64 -0.45 -3.31 14.45
N ALA A 65 -0.81 -2.50 15.45
CA ALA A 65 -2.15 -1.96 15.60
C ALA A 65 -2.52 -1.03 14.44
N ASP A 66 -1.64 -0.09 14.07
CA ASP A 66 -1.87 0.84 12.95
C ASP A 66 -2.00 0.07 11.62
N ARG A 67 -1.14 -0.93 11.37
CA ARG A 67 -1.25 -1.77 10.17
C ARG A 67 -2.56 -2.56 10.14
N ALA A 68 -3.02 -3.03 11.30
CA ALA A 68 -4.31 -3.74 11.39
C ALA A 68 -5.48 -2.80 11.11
N LEU A 69 -5.41 -1.54 11.55
CA LEU A 69 -6.39 -0.50 11.24
C LEU A 69 -6.38 -0.12 9.76
N GLN A 70 -5.19 0.11 9.18
CA GLN A 70 -5.04 0.37 7.75
C GLN A 70 -5.60 -0.78 6.91
N ALA A 71 -5.31 -2.03 7.27
CA ALA A 71 -5.86 -3.21 6.59
C ALA A 71 -7.39 -3.27 6.69
N LEU A 72 -7.98 -2.86 7.82
CA LEU A 72 -9.43 -2.76 7.96
C LEU A 72 -10.01 -1.71 6.99
N VAL A 73 -9.40 -0.53 6.93
CA VAL A 73 -9.82 0.55 6.02
C VAL A 73 -9.70 0.11 4.56
N THR A 74 -8.60 -0.54 4.18
CA THR A 74 -8.42 -1.08 2.82
C THR A 74 -9.55 -2.05 2.47
N MET A 75 -9.86 -3.02 3.35
CA MET A 75 -10.95 -3.98 3.09
C MET A 75 -12.32 -3.31 2.92
N ALA A 76 -12.56 -2.17 3.59
CA ALA A 76 -13.81 -1.43 3.46
C ALA A 76 -13.88 -0.61 2.16
N LEU A 77 -12.76 -0.01 1.74
CA LEU A 77 -12.71 0.90 0.60
C LEU A 77 -12.49 0.17 -0.74
N GLU A 78 -11.75 -0.94 -0.73
CA GLU A 78 -11.33 -1.67 -1.93
C GLU A 78 -12.49 -2.02 -2.88
N PRO A 79 -13.66 -2.54 -2.43
CA PRO A 79 -14.76 -2.86 -3.34
C PRO A 79 -15.35 -1.64 -4.07
N GLU A 80 -15.48 -0.50 -3.38
CA GLU A 80 -16.03 0.72 -3.98
C GLU A 80 -15.09 1.28 -5.04
N TRP A 81 -13.79 1.32 -4.73
CA TRP A 81 -12.80 1.83 -5.67
C TRP A 81 -12.60 0.91 -6.86
N GLU A 82 -12.66 -0.40 -6.66
CA GLU A 82 -12.50 -1.35 -7.76
C GLU A 82 -13.64 -1.26 -8.77
N ALA A 83 -14.85 -0.88 -8.34
CA ALA A 83 -15.96 -0.57 -9.23
C ALA A 83 -15.80 0.75 -10.01
N LYS A 84 -14.92 1.65 -9.56
CA LYS A 84 -14.70 2.98 -10.16
C LYS A 84 -13.40 3.09 -10.96
N PHE A 85 -12.42 2.21 -10.73
CA PHE A 85 -11.13 2.28 -11.40
C PHE A 85 -11.25 2.01 -12.90
N GLU A 86 -10.53 2.80 -13.68
CA GLU A 86 -10.41 2.64 -15.12
C GLU A 86 -9.92 1.24 -15.53
N PRO A 87 -10.41 0.65 -16.63
CA PRO A 87 -9.97 -0.66 -17.10
C PRO A 87 -8.47 -0.74 -17.39
N ASN A 88 -7.87 0.37 -17.81
CA ASN A 88 -6.45 0.47 -18.19
C ASN A 88 -5.54 0.87 -17.01
N SER A 89 -6.04 0.80 -15.78
CA SER A 89 -5.24 0.95 -14.56
C SER A 89 -4.89 -0.42 -14.00
N TYR A 90 -3.61 -0.72 -13.81
CA TYR A 90 -3.15 -2.06 -13.42
C TYR A 90 -2.47 -2.10 -12.04
N GLY A 91 -1.90 -0.97 -11.59
CA GLY A 91 -1.09 -0.92 -10.37
C GLY A 91 -1.93 -1.05 -9.09
N PHE A 92 -1.42 -1.83 -8.14
CA PHE A 92 -1.99 -1.98 -6.78
C PHE A 92 -3.44 -2.49 -6.70
N ARG A 93 -3.94 -3.15 -7.76
CA ARG A 93 -5.31 -3.67 -7.82
C ARG A 93 -5.36 -5.19 -7.59
N PRO A 94 -6.38 -5.70 -6.88
CA PRO A 94 -6.58 -7.14 -6.74
C PRO A 94 -6.89 -7.78 -8.11
N GLY A 95 -6.28 -8.92 -8.41
CA GLY A 95 -6.53 -9.64 -9.67
C GLY A 95 -5.96 -9.00 -10.93
N ARG A 96 -5.16 -7.93 -10.81
CA ARG A 96 -4.40 -7.32 -11.91
C ARG A 96 -2.90 -7.51 -11.71
N SER A 97 -2.16 -7.64 -12.80
CA SER A 97 -0.72 -7.84 -12.79
C SER A 97 0.03 -6.94 -13.76
N CYS A 98 1.37 -6.88 -13.63
CA CYS A 98 2.21 -6.21 -14.61
C CYS A 98 2.11 -6.86 -16.01
N HIS A 99 1.80 -8.17 -16.08
CA HIS A 99 1.66 -8.86 -17.35
C HIS A 99 0.43 -8.37 -18.13
N ASP A 100 -0.68 -8.09 -17.44
CA ASP A 100 -1.90 -7.54 -18.05
C ASP A 100 -1.60 -6.17 -18.70
N ALA A 101 -0.77 -5.35 -18.04
CA ALA A 101 -0.36 -4.06 -18.57
C ALA A 101 0.52 -4.21 -19.83
N ILE A 102 1.44 -5.19 -19.82
CA ILE A 102 2.28 -5.52 -20.98
C ILE A 102 1.42 -6.00 -22.15
N GLU A 103 0.44 -6.87 -21.89
CA GLU A 103 -0.49 -7.39 -22.91
C GLU A 103 -1.34 -6.27 -23.52
N ALA A 104 -1.84 -5.35 -22.69
CA ALA A 104 -2.60 -4.20 -23.16
C ALA A 104 -1.75 -3.28 -24.05
N ILE A 105 -0.50 -3.00 -23.65
CA ILE A 105 0.44 -2.23 -24.46
C ILE A 105 0.71 -2.95 -25.78
N PHE A 106 1.03 -4.25 -25.73
CA PHE A 106 1.30 -5.05 -26.91
C PHE A 106 0.13 -4.99 -27.90
N THR A 107 -1.08 -5.28 -27.44
CA THR A 107 -2.30 -5.25 -28.27
C THR A 107 -2.55 -3.87 -28.86
N ALA A 108 -2.29 -2.80 -28.11
CA ALA A 108 -2.49 -1.44 -28.56
C ALA A 108 -1.51 -1.00 -29.65
N ILE A 109 -0.29 -1.54 -29.70
CA ILE A 109 0.78 -1.09 -30.61
C ILE A 109 1.17 -2.13 -31.68
N HIS A 110 0.63 -3.35 -31.63
CA HIS A 110 1.07 -4.46 -32.48
C HIS A 110 0.94 -4.22 -34.00
N TYR A 111 -0.11 -3.51 -34.43
CA TYR A 111 -0.45 -3.40 -35.85
C TYR A 111 0.18 -2.21 -36.59
N THR A 112 0.60 -1.17 -35.87
CA THR A 112 1.10 0.07 -36.48
C THR A 112 2.21 0.68 -35.63
N PRO A 113 3.26 1.28 -36.23
CA PRO A 113 4.23 2.06 -35.49
C PRO A 113 3.55 3.22 -34.77
N LYS A 114 3.86 3.39 -33.48
CA LYS A 114 3.34 4.48 -32.64
C LYS A 114 4.48 5.16 -31.90
N TYR A 115 4.25 6.42 -31.54
CA TYR A 115 5.07 7.12 -30.56
C TYR A 115 4.52 6.87 -29.16
N VAL A 116 5.41 6.67 -28.20
CA VAL A 116 5.07 6.47 -26.78
C VAL A 116 5.67 7.61 -25.98
N LEU A 117 4.84 8.23 -25.14
CA LEU A 117 5.30 9.15 -24.11
C LEU A 117 5.59 8.37 -22.83
N ASP A 118 6.86 8.28 -22.47
CA ASP A 118 7.27 7.77 -21.16
C ASP A 118 7.20 8.90 -20.13
N ALA A 119 6.35 8.75 -19.12
CA ALA A 119 6.07 9.78 -18.13
C ALA A 119 5.96 9.18 -16.72
N ASP A 120 6.52 9.87 -15.73
CA ASP A 120 6.47 9.50 -14.32
C ASP A 120 6.14 10.71 -13.43
N ILE A 121 5.53 10.45 -12.27
CA ILE A 121 5.13 11.48 -11.31
C ILE A 121 6.20 11.63 -10.22
N ALA A 122 6.89 12.78 -10.25
CA ALA A 122 7.93 13.08 -9.28
C ALA A 122 7.41 13.09 -7.83
N LYS A 123 7.99 12.24 -6.97
CA LYS A 123 7.68 12.13 -5.54
C LYS A 123 6.18 11.91 -5.27
N CYS A 124 5.54 11.04 -6.07
CA CYS A 124 4.10 10.78 -6.04
C CYS A 124 3.49 10.67 -4.63
N PHE A 125 4.06 9.83 -3.74
CA PHE A 125 3.54 9.67 -2.38
C PHE A 125 3.86 10.82 -1.41
N ASP A 126 4.98 11.52 -1.60
CA ASP A 126 5.39 12.61 -0.70
C ASP A 126 4.65 13.92 -1.00
N ARG A 127 4.07 14.04 -2.21
CA ARG A 127 3.44 15.28 -2.71
C ARG A 127 1.92 15.18 -2.86
N ILE A 128 1.28 14.18 -2.25
CA ILE A 128 -0.18 14.07 -2.24
C ILE A 128 -0.75 15.20 -1.37
N ASN A 129 -1.60 16.04 -1.96
CA ASN A 129 -2.28 17.10 -1.22
C ASN A 129 -3.37 16.50 -0.31
N HIS A 130 -3.22 16.68 1.01
CA HIS A 130 -4.16 16.14 1.98
C HIS A 130 -5.57 16.75 1.91
N GLN A 131 -5.70 18.04 1.56
CA GLN A 131 -7.00 18.66 1.39
C GLN A 131 -7.71 18.04 0.20
N ALA A 132 -7.05 17.92 -0.95
CA ALA A 132 -7.62 17.27 -2.13
C ALA A 132 -7.98 15.80 -1.89
N LEU A 133 -7.16 15.07 -1.11
CA LEU A 133 -7.44 13.66 -0.79
C LEU A 133 -8.66 13.49 0.14
N LEU A 134 -8.86 14.41 1.07
CA LEU A 134 -9.96 14.37 2.04
C LEU A 134 -11.23 15.06 1.51
N HIS A 135 -11.10 15.92 0.51
CA HIS A 135 -12.21 16.54 -0.17
C HIS A 135 -12.86 15.52 -1.12
N ARG A 136 -14.18 15.46 -1.09
CA ARG A 136 -14.99 14.74 -2.08
C ARG A 136 -15.65 15.74 -3.01
#